data_AF-A0A9X4KHH4-F1
#
_entry.id   AF-A0A9X4KHH4-F1
#
_cell.length_a   1.000
_cell.length_b   1.000
_cell.length_c   1.000
_cell.angle_alpha   90.00
_cell.angle_beta   90.00
_cell.angle_gamma   90.00
#
_symmetry.space_group_name_H-M   'P 1'
#
loop_
_entity.id
_entity.type
_entity.pdbx_description
1 polymer ?
#
loop_
_entity_poly.entity_id
_entity_poly.type
_entity_poly.pdbx_seq_one_letter_code
_entity_poly.pdbx_strand_id
1 'polypeptide(L)'
;MAGLEKCVDRAFRIPIFLSTTGTLNNLQQSFLNRLILEIEDALLFPRTLPDSEQYPETVLTNIRRLVLSSYGLLAIDFRRFFVQVLKTNAGQPPAANPFWQGSVFLQIEPSMAFQFGLPILLVREKGTDVNNGLWQGGVAPLNILVEWDSDNQSIDQFFGSVQWREVFANWAAEVRANYYIRTEPLIRFPT
;
A
#
# COMPACT_ATOMS: atom_id res chain seq x y z
N MET A 1 -30.01 -16.03 7.11
CA MET A 1 -29.31 -15.19 8.11
C MET A 1 -27.86 -14.88 7.73
N ALA A 2 -27.07 -15.83 7.19
CA ALA A 2 -25.66 -15.59 6.80
C ALA A 2 -25.42 -14.46 5.76
N GLY A 3 -26.39 -14.16 4.88
CA GLY A 3 -26.26 -13.08 3.90
C GLY A 3 -26.45 -11.68 4.48
N LEU A 4 -27.25 -11.55 5.55
CA LEU A 4 -27.49 -10.27 6.22
C LEU A 4 -26.27 -9.89 7.09
N GLU A 5 -25.69 -10.86 7.81
CA GLU A 5 -24.44 -10.65 8.56
C GLU A 5 -23.28 -10.23 7.64
N LYS A 6 -23.08 -10.88 6.48
CA LYS A 6 -22.05 -10.45 5.51
C LYS A 6 -22.30 -9.05 4.92
N CYS A 7 -23.55 -8.66 4.71
CA CYS A 7 -23.89 -7.31 4.22
C CYS A 7 -23.70 -6.25 5.30
N VAL A 8 -24.09 -6.54 6.54
CA VAL A 8 -23.89 -5.65 7.70
C VAL A 8 -22.39 -5.51 8.00
N ASP A 9 -21.63 -6.59 7.94
CA ASP A 9 -20.17 -6.58 8.14
C ASP A 9 -19.44 -5.73 7.10
N ARG A 10 -19.89 -5.73 5.83
CA ARG A 10 -19.35 -4.83 4.80
C ARG A 10 -19.72 -3.36 5.00
N ALA A 11 -20.85 -3.06 5.64
CA ALA A 11 -21.32 -1.69 5.83
C ALA A 11 -20.46 -0.87 6.80
N PHE A 12 -19.64 -1.54 7.63
CA PHE A 12 -18.78 -0.87 8.62
C PHE A 12 -17.30 -0.81 8.23
N ARG A 13 -16.90 -1.37 7.08
CA ARG A 13 -15.48 -1.41 6.68
C ARG A 13 -15.08 -0.12 5.97
N ILE A 14 -13.98 0.48 6.41
CA ILE A 14 -13.47 1.73 5.84
C ILE A 14 -12.65 1.41 4.58
N PRO A 15 -12.97 1.97 3.40
CA PRO A 15 -12.24 1.68 2.18
C PRO A 15 -10.83 2.26 2.21
N ILE A 16 -9.85 1.42 1.88
CA ILE A 16 -8.45 1.81 1.66
C ILE A 16 -8.01 1.39 0.27
N PHE A 17 -7.04 2.12 -0.28
CA PHE A 17 -6.41 1.75 -1.55
C PHE A 17 -5.23 0.81 -1.25
N LEU A 18 -5.36 -0.45 -1.64
CA LEU A 18 -4.26 -1.42 -1.63
C LEU A 18 -3.57 -1.39 -3.00
N SER A 19 -2.35 -0.86 -3.04
CA SER A 19 -1.54 -0.71 -4.24
C SER A 19 -0.49 -1.82 -4.29
N THR A 20 -0.44 -2.54 -5.41
CA THR A 20 0.51 -3.66 -5.62
C THR A 20 0.75 -3.86 -7.13
N THR A 21 1.66 -4.76 -7.47
CA THR A 21 1.88 -5.16 -8.86
C THR A 21 0.89 -6.25 -9.29
N GLY A 22 0.42 -6.20 -10.54
CA GLY A 22 -0.56 -7.18 -11.05
C GLY A 22 0.01 -8.54 -11.45
N THR A 23 1.29 -8.83 -11.20
CA THR A 23 1.88 -10.14 -11.53
C THR A 23 2.81 -10.57 -10.41
N LEU A 24 2.40 -11.59 -9.66
CA LEU A 24 3.07 -12.07 -8.47
C LEU A 24 3.45 -13.54 -8.61
N ASN A 25 4.59 -13.93 -8.02
CA ASN A 25 4.90 -15.33 -7.83
C ASN A 25 4.09 -15.92 -6.65
N ASN A 26 4.14 -17.24 -6.45
CA ASN A 26 3.35 -17.91 -5.40
C ASN A 26 3.66 -17.40 -3.98
N LEU A 27 4.91 -17.05 -3.69
CA LEU A 27 5.32 -16.56 -2.38
C LEU A 27 4.77 -15.15 -2.15
N GLN A 28 4.93 -14.26 -3.13
CA GLN A 28 4.39 -12.90 -3.11
C GLN A 28 2.86 -12.90 -3.04
N GLN A 29 2.19 -13.79 -3.77
CA GLN A 29 0.74 -13.95 -3.70
C GLN A 29 0.29 -14.42 -2.31
N SER A 30 1.02 -15.36 -1.70
CA SER A 30 0.73 -15.83 -0.34
C SER A 30 0.91 -14.70 0.69
N PHE A 31 1.95 -13.89 0.53
CA PHE A 31 2.17 -12.70 1.35
C PHE A 31 1.03 -11.70 1.18
N LEU A 32 0.63 -11.39 -0.06
CA LEU A 32 -0.47 -10.46 -0.35
C LEU A 32 -1.80 -10.96 0.22
N ASN A 33 -2.11 -12.26 0.09
CA ASN A 33 -3.31 -12.84 0.67
C ASN A 33 -3.32 -12.69 2.20
N ARG A 34 -2.17 -12.96 2.84
CA ARG A 34 -2.01 -12.81 4.28
C ARG A 34 -2.07 -11.35 4.75
N LEU A 35 -1.61 -10.40 3.92
CA LEU A 35 -1.75 -8.96 4.14
C LEU A 35 -3.22 -8.52 4.05
N ILE A 36 -3.96 -9.01 3.06
CA ILE A 36 -5.40 -8.72 2.91
C ILE A 36 -6.16 -9.14 4.16
N LEU A 37 -5.83 -10.32 4.73
CA LEU A 37 -6.45 -10.77 5.98
C LEU A 37 -6.18 -9.81 7.17
N GLU A 38 -4.97 -9.28 7.33
CA GLU A 38 -4.69 -8.27 8.38
C GLU A 38 -5.54 -7.01 8.20
N ILE A 39 -5.71 -6.57 6.96
CA ILE A 39 -6.51 -5.39 6.62
C ILE A 39 -7.98 -5.64 6.96
N GLU A 40 -8.51 -6.82 6.60
CA GLU A 40 -9.89 -7.19 6.89
C GLU A 40 -10.13 -7.39 8.40
N ASP A 41 -9.20 -8.01 9.12
CA ASP A 41 -9.25 -8.18 10.59
C ASP A 41 -9.20 -6.83 11.32
N ALA A 42 -8.57 -5.81 10.72
CA ALA A 42 -8.61 -4.43 11.18
C ALA A 42 -9.91 -3.68 10.81
N LEU A 43 -10.91 -4.36 10.24
CA LEU A 43 -12.17 -3.77 9.76
C LEU A 43 -11.95 -2.70 8.66
N LEU A 44 -10.90 -2.86 7.86
CA LEU A 44 -10.65 -2.05 6.67
C LEU A 44 -11.03 -2.84 5.42
N PHE A 45 -11.35 -2.13 4.33
CA PHE A 45 -11.76 -2.73 3.06
C PHE A 45 -10.73 -2.42 1.97
N PRO A 46 -9.83 -3.37 1.62
CA PRO A 46 -8.83 -3.15 0.60
C PRO A 46 -9.46 -3.12 -0.79
N ARG A 47 -9.06 -2.14 -1.60
CA ARG A 47 -9.45 -1.99 -3.01
C ARG A 47 -8.22 -1.85 -3.89
N THR A 48 -8.17 -2.59 -4.99
CA THR A 48 -7.02 -2.70 -5.89
C THR A 48 -7.45 -2.55 -7.35
N LEU A 49 -6.63 -1.87 -8.18
CA LEU A 49 -6.79 -1.88 -9.64
C LEU A 49 -5.97 -3.01 -10.27
N PRO A 50 -6.47 -3.71 -11.31
CA PRO A 50 -7.84 -3.71 -11.83
C PRO A 50 -8.75 -4.74 -11.11
N ASP A 51 -8.23 -5.45 -10.10
CA ASP A 51 -8.84 -6.69 -9.61
C ASP A 51 -10.22 -6.48 -8.98
N SER A 52 -10.39 -5.47 -8.11
CA SER A 52 -11.69 -5.16 -7.50
C SER A 52 -12.42 -4.01 -8.19
N GLU A 53 -11.74 -3.30 -9.10
CA GLU A 53 -12.17 -1.99 -9.61
C GLU A 53 -11.90 -1.91 -11.11
N GLN A 54 -12.95 -1.95 -11.91
CA GLN A 54 -12.89 -1.84 -13.38
C GLN A 54 -13.68 -0.62 -13.83
N TYR A 55 -12.96 0.35 -14.38
CA TYR A 55 -13.54 1.57 -14.92
C TYR A 55 -13.17 1.72 -16.40
N PRO A 56 -14.06 2.27 -17.24
CA PRO A 56 -13.77 2.52 -18.66
C PRO A 56 -12.78 3.68 -18.89
N GLU A 57 -12.37 4.36 -17.82
CA GLU A 57 -11.53 5.56 -17.88
C GLU A 57 -10.03 5.24 -17.99
N THR A 58 -9.23 6.27 -18.26
CA THR A 58 -7.77 6.17 -18.28
C THR A 58 -7.18 5.82 -16.90
N VAL A 59 -5.99 5.21 -16.88
CA VAL A 59 -5.33 4.71 -15.67
C VAL A 59 -5.19 5.77 -14.57
N LEU A 60 -4.73 6.98 -14.91
CA LEU A 60 -4.57 8.05 -13.91
C LEU A 60 -5.91 8.55 -13.36
N THR A 61 -6.97 8.57 -14.17
CA THR A 61 -8.32 8.90 -13.72
C THR A 61 -8.83 7.86 -12.71
N ASN A 62 -8.53 6.58 -12.95
CA ASN A 62 -8.91 5.48 -12.03
C ASN A 62 -8.17 5.57 -10.71
N ILE A 63 -6.86 5.78 -10.76
CA ILE A 63 -6.03 5.99 -9.57
C ILE A 63 -6.58 7.17 -8.76
N ARG A 64 -6.84 8.31 -9.41
CA ARG A 64 -7.43 9.48 -8.74
C ARG A 64 -8.77 9.15 -8.10
N ARG A 65 -9.66 8.42 -8.79
CA ARG A 65 -10.97 8.02 -8.24
C ARG A 65 -10.83 7.13 -7.01
N LEU A 66 -9.89 6.19 -7.00
CA LEU A 66 -9.63 5.37 -5.83
C LEU A 66 -9.06 6.18 -4.67
N VAL A 67 -8.12 7.08 -4.93
CA VAL A 67 -7.62 8.00 -3.92
C VAL A 67 -8.76 8.84 -3.33
N LEU A 68 -9.64 9.40 -4.16
CA LEU A 68 -10.77 10.23 -3.71
C LEU A 68 -11.82 9.47 -2.88
N SER A 69 -11.95 8.16 -3.09
CA SER A 69 -12.94 7.32 -2.41
C SER A 69 -12.36 6.47 -1.29
N SER A 70 -11.06 6.58 -1.01
CA SER A 70 -10.35 5.86 0.05
C SER A 70 -10.02 6.78 1.22
N TYR A 71 -9.77 6.19 2.38
CA TYR A 71 -9.39 6.92 3.59
C TYR A 71 -7.99 6.57 4.09
N GLY A 72 -7.30 5.69 3.37
CA GLY A 72 -5.91 5.32 3.56
C GLY A 72 -5.36 4.67 2.31
N LEU A 73 -4.04 4.58 2.21
CA LEU A 73 -3.36 3.79 1.19
C LEU A 73 -2.30 2.91 1.84
N LEU A 74 -2.23 1.66 1.38
CA LEU A 74 -1.14 0.74 1.66
C LEU A 74 -0.54 0.30 0.33
N ALA A 75 0.74 0.55 0.12
CA ALA A 75 1.46 0.13 -1.08
C ALA A 75 2.50 -0.94 -0.76
N ILE A 76 2.57 -1.97 -1.60
CA ILE A 76 3.59 -3.01 -1.49
C ILE A 76 4.43 -3.13 -2.76
N ASP A 77 5.74 -2.93 -2.62
CA ASP A 77 6.73 -3.04 -3.68
C ASP A 77 7.43 -4.39 -3.67
N PHE A 78 6.91 -5.31 -4.47
CA PHE A 78 7.50 -6.63 -4.68
C PHE A 78 8.62 -6.59 -5.71
N ARG A 79 9.59 -7.49 -5.57
CA ARG A 79 10.62 -7.75 -6.58
C ARG A 79 9.96 -8.23 -7.86
N ARG A 80 10.21 -7.54 -8.98
CA ARG A 80 9.61 -7.90 -10.29
C ARG A 80 10.63 -8.12 -11.39
N PHE A 81 11.53 -7.16 -11.61
CA PHE A 81 12.55 -7.24 -12.64
C PHE A 81 13.94 -7.11 -12.03
N PHE A 82 14.83 -8.05 -12.31
CA PHE A 82 16.23 -7.91 -11.92
C PHE A 82 16.95 -7.06 -12.97
N VAL A 83 17.46 -5.91 -12.57
CA VAL A 83 18.00 -4.90 -13.49
C VAL A 83 19.46 -4.57 -13.18
N GLN A 84 20.23 -4.31 -14.23
CA GLN A 84 21.59 -3.82 -14.16
C GLN A 84 21.72 -2.56 -15.02
N VAL A 85 22.22 -1.47 -14.43
CA VAL A 85 22.46 -0.22 -15.17
C VAL A 85 23.76 -0.33 -15.95
N LEU A 86 23.67 -0.46 -17.27
CA LEU A 86 24.85 -0.60 -18.14
C LEU A 86 25.50 0.75 -18.50
N LYS A 87 24.71 1.81 -18.59
CA LYS A 87 25.15 3.15 -19.00
C LYS A 87 24.22 4.22 -18.43
N THR A 88 24.76 5.41 -18.15
CA THR A 88 23.95 6.59 -17.83
C THR A 88 24.35 7.76 -18.73
N ASN A 89 23.45 8.73 -18.88
CA ASN A 89 23.76 9.97 -19.60
C ASN A 89 24.57 10.97 -18.76
N ALA A 90 24.75 10.68 -17.46
CA ALA A 90 25.56 11.48 -16.54
C ALA A 90 27.04 11.02 -16.50
N GLY A 91 27.42 10.05 -17.33
CA GLY A 91 28.76 9.47 -17.37
C GLY A 91 28.79 8.03 -16.87
N GLN A 92 29.83 7.67 -16.10
CA GLN A 92 29.92 6.34 -15.52
C GLN A 92 28.68 6.08 -14.66
N PRO A 93 27.97 4.95 -14.86
CA PRO A 93 26.95 4.55 -13.92
C PRO A 93 27.57 4.59 -12.52
N PRO A 94 26.88 5.15 -11.51
CA PRO A 94 27.24 4.76 -10.15
C PRO A 94 27.27 3.23 -10.18
N ALA A 95 28.32 2.62 -9.64
CA ALA A 95 28.45 1.16 -9.58
C ALA A 95 27.31 0.60 -8.71
N ALA A 96 26.12 0.60 -9.26
CA ALA A 96 24.92 0.10 -8.66
C ALA A 96 24.97 -1.38 -8.93
N ASN A 97 25.24 -2.14 -7.86
CA ASN A 97 25.00 -3.57 -7.89
C ASN A 97 23.61 -3.82 -8.49
N PRO A 98 23.45 -4.85 -9.34
CA PRO A 98 22.15 -5.21 -9.87
C PRO A 98 21.11 -5.32 -8.73
N PHE A 99 19.91 -4.83 -8.99
CA PHE A 99 18.86 -4.72 -7.98
C PHE A 99 17.50 -5.14 -8.55
N TRP A 100 16.53 -5.35 -7.67
CA TRP A 100 15.16 -5.62 -8.08
C TRP A 100 14.39 -4.32 -8.28
N GLN A 101 13.76 -4.16 -9.44
CA GLN A 101 12.82 -3.11 -9.69
C GLN A 101 11.40 -3.64 -9.51
N GLY A 102 10.58 -2.92 -8.76
CA GLY A 102 9.15 -3.19 -8.64
C GLY A 102 8.31 -2.42 -9.66
N SER A 103 7.09 -2.04 -9.30
CA SER A 103 6.17 -1.37 -10.23
C SER A 103 6.37 0.15 -10.26
N VAL A 104 6.42 0.75 -11.45
CA VAL A 104 6.46 2.22 -11.58
C VAL A 104 5.19 2.90 -11.03
N PHE A 105 4.05 2.20 -11.02
CA PHE A 105 2.81 2.74 -10.44
C PHE A 105 2.91 2.94 -8.93
N LEU A 106 3.79 2.19 -8.26
CA LEU A 106 4.06 2.34 -6.83
C LEU A 106 4.84 3.62 -6.49
N GLN A 107 5.33 4.36 -7.50
CA GLN A 107 5.79 5.74 -7.33
C GLN A 107 4.62 6.74 -7.45
N ILE A 108 3.63 6.44 -8.28
CA ILE A 108 2.54 7.35 -8.64
C ILE A 108 1.41 7.31 -7.61
N GLU A 109 0.92 6.11 -7.30
CA GLU A 109 -0.28 5.92 -6.47
C GLU A 109 -0.09 6.43 -5.04
N PRO A 110 1.02 6.12 -4.33
CA PRO A 110 1.25 6.67 -3.01
C PRO A 110 1.54 8.17 -3.04
N SER A 111 2.21 8.68 -4.08
CA SER A 111 2.44 10.12 -4.23
C SER A 111 1.13 10.89 -4.41
N MET A 112 0.17 10.36 -5.18
CA MET A 112 -1.16 10.94 -5.31
C MET A 112 -1.94 10.88 -3.98
N ALA A 113 -1.87 9.75 -3.27
CA ALA A 113 -2.51 9.61 -1.97
C ALA A 113 -1.93 10.57 -0.92
N PHE A 114 -0.60 10.71 -0.88
CA PHE A 114 0.09 11.66 -0.02
C PHE A 114 -0.33 13.10 -0.34
N GLN A 115 -0.35 13.50 -1.61
CA GLN A 115 -0.79 14.83 -2.02
C GLN A 115 -2.26 15.10 -1.67
N PHE A 116 -3.11 14.07 -1.65
CA PHE A 116 -4.51 14.17 -1.22
C PHE A 116 -4.69 14.17 0.31
N GLY A 117 -3.61 13.92 1.06
CA GLY A 117 -3.63 13.85 2.52
C GLY A 117 -4.24 12.56 3.05
N LEU A 118 -4.04 11.43 2.37
CA LEU A 118 -4.34 10.12 2.95
C LEU A 118 -3.18 9.63 3.81
N PRO A 119 -3.45 8.97 4.95
CA PRO A 119 -2.47 8.14 5.64
C PRO A 119 -1.91 7.07 4.70
N ILE A 120 -0.59 7.00 4.59
CA ILE A 120 0.12 6.06 3.71
C ILE A 120 0.96 5.08 4.53
N LEU A 121 0.91 3.79 4.17
CA LEU A 121 1.78 2.75 4.68
C LEU A 121 2.49 2.07 3.50
N LEU A 122 3.81 1.94 3.59
CA LEU A 122 4.68 1.44 2.54
C LEU A 122 5.35 0.15 3.02
N VAL A 123 5.20 -0.90 2.24
CA VAL A 123 5.89 -2.17 2.42
C VAL A 123 6.75 -2.42 1.19
N ARG A 124 7.96 -2.91 1.36
CA ARG A 124 8.78 -3.37 0.23
C ARG A 124 9.39 -4.72 0.50
N GLU A 125 9.58 -5.50 -0.54
CA GLU A 125 10.40 -6.69 -0.50
C GLU A 125 11.88 -6.27 -0.52
N LYS A 126 12.69 -6.81 0.39
CA LYS A 126 14.10 -6.44 0.56
C LYS A 126 14.86 -6.56 -0.76
N GLY A 127 15.79 -5.65 -1.03
CA GLY A 127 16.59 -5.70 -2.26
C GLY A 127 15.89 -5.12 -3.49
N THR A 128 14.68 -4.56 -3.33
CA THR A 128 14.17 -3.59 -4.29
C THR A 128 14.99 -2.28 -4.26
N ASP A 129 14.86 -1.45 -5.30
CA ASP A 129 15.57 -0.18 -5.42
C ASP A 129 15.34 0.74 -4.21
N VAL A 130 16.42 1.07 -3.51
CA VAL A 130 16.41 1.92 -2.30
C VAL A 130 16.89 3.35 -2.57
N ASN A 131 17.23 3.67 -3.82
CA ASN A 131 17.87 4.94 -4.18
C ASN A 131 16.99 5.81 -5.09
N ASN A 132 15.71 5.46 -5.25
CA ASN A 132 14.85 6.09 -6.23
C ASN A 132 13.44 6.42 -5.70
N GLY A 133 13.06 7.68 -5.86
CA GLY A 133 11.71 8.17 -5.61
C GLY A 133 11.23 7.93 -4.19
N LEU A 134 9.98 7.49 -4.05
CA LEU A 134 9.30 7.27 -2.78
C LEU A 134 10.02 6.27 -1.87
N TRP A 135 10.66 5.26 -2.46
CA TRP A 135 11.33 4.16 -1.73
C TRP A 135 12.71 4.54 -1.22
N GLN A 136 13.20 5.73 -1.58
CA GLN A 136 14.43 6.29 -1.06
C GLN A 136 14.26 6.77 0.38
N GLY A 137 15.23 6.41 1.23
CA GLY A 137 15.27 6.86 2.62
C GLY A 137 15.22 8.39 2.73
N GLY A 138 14.30 8.89 3.56
CA GLY A 138 14.11 10.33 3.80
C GLY A 138 13.13 11.03 2.86
N VAL A 139 12.61 10.35 1.83
CA VAL A 139 11.53 10.90 0.97
C VAL A 139 10.17 10.68 1.62
N ALA A 140 9.82 9.42 1.89
CA ALA A 140 8.67 9.08 2.70
C ALA A 140 8.96 9.34 4.20
N PRO A 141 7.95 9.68 5.01
CA PRO A 141 8.09 9.72 6.46
C PRO A 141 8.73 8.43 7.02
N LEU A 142 9.62 8.54 8.00
CA LEU A 142 10.48 7.42 8.42
C LEU A 142 9.70 6.22 8.98
N ASN A 143 8.55 6.45 9.62
CA ASN A 143 7.81 5.41 10.36
C ASN A 143 6.76 4.66 9.54
N ILE A 144 6.70 4.91 8.23
CA ILE A 144 5.70 4.28 7.35
C ILE A 144 6.31 3.30 6.35
N LEU A 145 7.63 3.05 6.38
CA LEU A 145 8.30 2.12 5.46
C LEU A 145 8.77 0.87 6.21
N VAL A 146 8.22 -0.27 5.82
CA VAL A 146 8.54 -1.60 6.37
C VAL A 146 9.15 -2.47 5.28
N GLU A 147 10.20 -3.21 5.62
CA GLU A 147 10.89 -4.11 4.69
C GLU A 147 10.62 -5.57 5.07
N TRP A 148 10.23 -6.37 4.07
CA TRP A 148 10.07 -7.82 4.19
C TRP A 148 11.23 -8.55 3.51
N ASP A 149 11.99 -9.34 4.27
CA ASP A 149 13.09 -10.15 3.75
C ASP A 149 12.59 -11.52 3.29
N SER A 150 12.07 -11.60 2.06
CA SER A 150 11.48 -12.83 1.51
C SER A 150 12.44 -14.03 1.42
N ASP A 151 13.75 -13.80 1.43
CA ASP A 151 14.76 -14.87 1.37
C ASP A 151 15.04 -15.49 2.76
N ASN A 152 14.88 -14.70 3.83
CA ASN A 152 15.30 -15.09 5.19
C ASN A 152 14.17 -15.06 6.24
N GLN A 153 12.99 -14.54 5.90
CA GLN A 153 11.87 -14.34 6.81
C GLN A 153 10.59 -14.94 6.22
N SER A 154 9.97 -15.84 6.98
CA SER A 154 8.67 -16.39 6.60
C SER A 154 7.57 -15.31 6.70
N ILE A 155 6.48 -15.55 5.98
CA ILE A 155 5.29 -14.68 6.00
C ILE A 155 4.79 -14.49 7.45
N ASP A 156 4.64 -15.57 8.22
CA ASP A 156 4.16 -15.49 9.61
C ASP A 156 5.15 -14.77 10.54
N GLN A 157 6.45 -14.92 10.29
CA GLN A 157 7.48 -14.18 11.05
C GLN A 157 7.39 -12.67 10.77
N PHE A 158 7.08 -12.27 9.54
CA PHE A 158 6.88 -10.86 9.19
C PHE A 158 5.66 -10.28 9.91
N PHE A 159 4.49 -10.90 9.73
CA PHE A 159 3.24 -10.42 10.33
C PHE A 159 3.18 -10.58 11.86
N GLY A 160 3.96 -11.52 12.42
CA GLY A 160 4.15 -11.67 13.86
C GLY A 160 5.17 -10.68 14.48
N SER A 161 5.91 -9.94 13.66
CA SER A 161 6.95 -9.03 14.13
C SER A 161 6.38 -7.84 14.92
N VAL A 162 7.15 -7.34 15.88
CA VAL A 162 6.78 -6.12 16.64
C VAL A 162 6.68 -4.93 15.69
N GLN A 163 7.63 -4.79 14.76
CA GLN A 163 7.66 -3.71 13.79
C GLN A 163 6.38 -3.65 12.95
N TRP A 164 5.94 -4.79 12.36
CA TRP A 164 4.70 -4.83 11.60
C TRP A 164 3.51 -4.43 12.45
N ARG A 165 3.34 -5.06 13.62
CA ARG A 165 2.15 -4.85 14.47
C ARG A 165 2.02 -3.39 14.93
N GLU A 166 3.11 -2.75 15.31
CA GLU A 166 3.10 -1.35 15.74
C GLU A 166 2.78 -0.40 14.58
N VAL A 167 3.48 -0.53 13.46
CA VAL A 167 3.29 0.35 12.29
C VAL A 167 1.89 0.18 11.71
N PHE A 168 1.42 -1.06 11.58
CA PHE A 168 0.09 -1.35 11.05
C PHE A 168 -1.02 -0.84 11.96
N ALA A 169 -0.91 -1.02 13.28
CA ALA A 169 -1.91 -0.51 14.23
C ALA A 169 -1.99 1.02 14.22
N ASN A 170 -0.84 1.71 14.17
CA ASN A 170 -0.78 3.17 14.08
C ASN A 170 -1.40 3.68 12.77
N TRP A 171 -1.01 3.11 11.63
CA TRP A 171 -1.59 3.47 10.35
C TRP A 171 -3.11 3.22 10.32
N ALA A 172 -3.58 2.08 10.82
CA ALA A 172 -5.01 1.79 10.89
C ALA A 172 -5.77 2.80 11.76
N ALA A 173 -5.17 3.31 12.84
CA ALA A 173 -5.75 4.37 13.65
C ALA A 173 -5.84 5.70 12.88
N GLU A 174 -4.78 6.07 12.14
CA GLU A 174 -4.79 7.25 11.27
C GLU A 174 -5.85 7.17 10.18
N VAL A 175 -6.02 6.00 9.55
CA VAL A 175 -7.08 5.76 8.55
C VAL A 175 -8.46 5.98 9.15
N ARG A 176 -8.72 5.47 10.35
CA ARG A 176 -10.00 5.68 11.05
C ARG A 176 -10.23 7.15 11.40
N ALA A 177 -9.20 7.84 11.88
CA ALA A 177 -9.28 9.27 12.17
C ALA A 177 -9.57 10.08 10.90
N ASN A 178 -8.89 9.78 9.79
CA ASN A 178 -9.10 10.43 8.51
C ASN A 178 -10.51 10.16 7.95
N TYR A 179 -11.04 8.94 8.10
CA TYR A 179 -12.44 8.61 7.78
C TYR A 179 -13.41 9.45 8.59
N TYR A 180 -13.23 9.51 9.91
CA TYR A 180 -14.09 10.26 10.81
C TYR A 180 -14.14 11.75 10.43
N ILE A 181 -12.98 12.40 10.28
CA ILE A 181 -12.89 13.82 9.91
C ILE A 181 -13.57 14.13 8.57
N ARG A 182 -13.47 13.23 7.59
CA ARG A 182 -14.01 13.45 6.24
C ARG A 182 -15.49 13.12 6.11
N THR A 183 -16.06 12.37 7.05
CA THR A 183 -17.46 11.92 7.02
C THR A 183 -18.32 12.52 8.13
N GLU A 184 -17.72 13.16 9.13
CA GLU A 184 -18.46 13.85 10.18
C GLU A 184 -19.37 14.95 9.61
N PRO A 185 -20.66 14.97 9.97
CA PRO A 185 -21.56 16.02 9.54
C PRO A 185 -21.17 17.35 10.19
N LEU A 186 -21.04 18.39 9.36
CA LEU A 186 -20.65 19.76 9.77
C LEU A 186 -21.65 20.45 10.73
N ILE A 187 -22.84 19.86 10.96
CA ILE A 187 -23.91 20.47 11.75
C ILE A 187 -24.08 19.71 13.06
N ARG A 188 -23.60 20.31 14.17
CA ARG A 188 -24.05 19.93 15.52
C ARG A 188 -25.38 20.64 15.77
N PHE A 189 -26.47 19.88 15.89
CA PHE A 189 -27.72 20.43 16.40
C PHE A 189 -27.53 20.81 17.88
N PRO A 190 -27.86 22.04 18.30
CA PRO A 190 -27.84 22.38 19.72
C PRO A 190 -28.89 21.53 20.44
N THR A 191 -28.44 20.84 21.50
CA THR A 191 -29.29 20.14 22.48
C THR A 191 -30.02 21.13 23.36
#